data_AF-A0A437JHH1-F1
#
_entry.id   AF-A0A437JHH1-F1
#
_cell.length_a   1.000
_cell.length_b   1.000
_cell.length_c   1.000
_cell.angle_alpha   90.00
_cell.angle_beta   90.00
_cell.angle_gamma   90.00
#
_symmetry.space_group_name_H-M   'P 1'
#
loop_
_entity.id
_entity.type
_entity.pdbx_description
1 polymer ?
#
loop_
_entity_poly.entity_id
_entity_poly.type
_entity_poly.pdbx_seq_one_letter_code
_entity_poly.pdbx_strand_id
1 'polypeptide(L)'
;MKVINKNQQGFTLVELIIVIVILGILAVTAAPRFLNFQGDAKASVLEGVAGSLKSGLKIVEGKAIIAGLNTAALSCFDTATNSVIAATGTTPACDTATGSTQVALNFGSPAMSVDSVRAIAEFTGDIAVVLVPATPEDNTVTPPVAAVPASIVIANNATDAAATGCRVVYTPATATTTPATVTVDAGTCN
;
A
#
# COMPACT_ATOMS: atom_id res chain seq x y z
N MET A 1 69.85 -21.91 -5.53
CA MET A 1 68.49 -21.39 -5.24
C MET A 1 68.51 -20.74 -3.85
N LYS A 2 68.45 -19.41 -3.76
CA LYS A 2 68.44 -18.68 -2.47
C LYS A 2 66.99 -18.56 -2.00
N VAL A 3 66.63 -19.22 -0.91
CA VAL A 3 65.30 -19.09 -0.30
C VAL A 3 65.22 -17.74 0.41
N ILE A 4 64.25 -16.89 0.02
CA ILE A 4 63.97 -15.63 0.69
C ILE A 4 63.11 -15.94 1.91
N ASN A 5 63.69 -15.84 3.10
CA ASN A 5 62.97 -15.96 4.36
C ASN A 5 62.25 -14.63 4.62
N LYS A 6 60.93 -14.60 4.42
CA LYS A 6 60.10 -13.43 4.71
C LYS A 6 59.82 -13.42 6.21
N ASN A 7 60.35 -12.44 6.93
CA ASN A 7 60.03 -12.20 8.34
C ASN A 7 58.50 -12.09 8.51
N GLN A 8 57.86 -13.10 9.11
CA GLN A 8 56.48 -12.97 9.60
C GLN A 8 56.50 -12.01 10.79
N GLN A 9 56.15 -10.75 10.52
CA GLN A 9 55.82 -9.79 11.55
C GLN A 9 54.50 -10.23 12.18
N GLY A 10 54.57 -10.75 13.41
CA GLY A 10 53.38 -11.11 14.18
C GLY A 10 52.57 -9.84 14.51
N PHE A 11 51.25 -9.95 14.43
CA PHE A 11 50.32 -8.90 14.85
C PHE A 11 50.54 -8.59 16.33
N THR A 12 50.65 -7.32 16.71
CA THR A 12 50.85 -6.99 18.12
C THR A 12 49.53 -7.12 18.89
N LEU A 13 49.57 -7.52 20.17
CA LEU A 13 48.36 -7.59 21.01
C LEU A 13 47.63 -6.24 21.10
N VAL A 14 48.40 -5.15 21.09
CA VAL A 14 47.86 -3.78 21.15
C VAL A 14 47.09 -3.44 19.87
N GLU A 15 47.56 -3.90 18.72
CA GLU A 15 46.95 -3.68 17.40
C GLU A 15 45.62 -4.43 17.26
N LEU A 16 45.46 -5.57 17.94
CA LEU A 16 44.17 -6.24 18.02
C LEU A 16 43.21 -5.49 18.98
N ILE A 17 43.70 -5.04 20.13
CA ILE A 17 42.90 -4.35 21.14
C ILE A 17 42.36 -3.02 20.61
N ILE A 18 43.20 -2.23 19.93
CA ILE A 18 42.75 -0.93 19.39
C ILE A 18 41.64 -1.11 18.35
N VAL A 19 41.69 -2.17 17.54
CA VAL A 19 40.67 -2.45 16.52
C VAL A 19 39.33 -2.76 17.17
N ILE A 20 39.27 -3.63 18.19
CA ILE A 20 38.01 -3.94 18.87
C ILE A 20 37.44 -2.75 19.64
N VAL A 21 38.30 -1.88 20.18
CA VAL A 21 37.88 -0.62 20.84
C VAL A 21 37.26 0.32 19.82
N ILE A 22 37.89 0.52 18.66
CA ILE A 22 37.35 1.36 17.59
C ILE A 22 36.02 0.79 17.09
N LEU A 23 35.94 -0.52 16.81
CA LEU A 23 34.70 -1.17 16.39
C LEU A 23 33.60 -1.06 17.46
N GLY A 24 33.95 -1.12 18.75
CA GLY A 24 33.02 -0.92 19.86
C GLY A 24 32.39 0.47 19.87
N ILE A 25 33.19 1.52 19.66
CA ILE A 25 32.69 2.91 19.60
C ILE A 25 31.77 3.11 18.37
N LEU A 26 32.17 2.56 17.21
CA LEU A 26 31.36 2.63 15.98
C LEU A 26 30.03 1.88 16.13
N ALA A 27 30.04 0.71 16.78
CA ALA A 27 28.83 -0.07 16.99
C ALA A 27 27.81 0.66 17.89
N VAL A 28 28.25 1.26 19.00
CA VAL A 28 27.35 1.97 19.93
C VAL A 28 26.71 3.20 19.29
N THR A 29 27.45 3.90 18.43
CA THR A 29 26.94 5.10 17.74
C THR A 29 26.07 4.77 16.53
N ALA A 30 26.31 3.65 15.84
CA ALA A 30 25.53 3.22 14.67
C ALA A 30 24.24 2.44 15.04
N ALA A 31 24.25 1.66 16.11
CA ALA A 31 23.12 0.82 16.53
C ALA A 31 21.76 1.55 16.63
N PRO A 32 21.63 2.72 17.29
CA PRO A 32 20.34 3.39 17.43
C PRO A 32 19.80 3.92 16.09
N ARG A 33 20.67 4.28 15.14
CA ARG A 33 20.25 4.66 13.78
C ARG A 33 19.82 3.46 12.96
N PHE A 34 20.53 2.34 13.09
CA PHE A 34 20.20 1.10 12.38
C PHE A 34 18.78 0.59 12.68
N LEU A 35 18.33 0.72 13.92
CA LEU A 35 16.99 0.31 14.33
C LEU A 35 15.87 1.16 13.71
N ASN A 36 16.08 2.47 13.52
CA ASN A 36 15.07 3.37 12.95
C ASN A 36 15.01 3.33 11.41
N PHE A 37 16.10 2.92 10.73
CA PHE A 37 16.13 2.90 9.26
C PHE A 37 15.09 1.97 8.62
N GLN A 38 14.72 0.88 9.29
CA GLN A 38 13.69 -0.02 8.77
C GLN A 38 12.31 0.63 8.78
N GLY A 39 11.98 1.35 9.86
CA GLY A 39 10.76 2.13 9.98
C GLY A 39 10.66 3.24 8.94
N ASP A 40 11.72 4.04 8.81
CA ASP A 40 11.82 5.12 7.82
C ASP A 40 11.71 4.60 6.38
N ALA A 41 12.32 3.44 6.10
CA ALA A 41 12.22 2.79 4.78
C ALA A 41 10.77 2.35 4.50
N LYS A 42 10.10 1.69 5.45
CA LYS A 42 8.69 1.29 5.33
C LYS A 42 7.77 2.50 5.11
N ALA A 43 7.98 3.59 5.84
CA ALA A 43 7.21 4.83 5.68
C ALA A 43 7.41 5.43 4.29
N SER A 44 8.65 5.50 3.81
CA SER A 44 8.99 6.02 2.48
C SER A 44 8.35 5.20 1.35
N VAL A 45 8.30 3.86 1.49
CA VAL A 45 7.61 2.98 0.53
C VAL A 45 6.11 3.31 0.52
N LEU A 46 5.49 3.48 1.68
CA LEU A 46 4.06 3.81 1.76
C LEU A 46 3.73 5.19 1.18
N GLU A 47 4.61 6.17 1.35
CA GLU A 47 4.46 7.47 0.68
C GLU A 47 4.51 7.32 -0.85
N GLY A 48 5.44 6.50 -1.36
CA GLY A 48 5.52 6.17 -2.79
C GLY A 48 4.25 5.48 -3.28
N VAL A 49 3.76 4.48 -2.54
CA VAL A 49 2.52 3.76 -2.81
C VAL A 49 1.31 4.70 -2.82
N ALA A 50 1.21 5.60 -1.84
CA ALA A 50 0.15 6.61 -1.78
C ALA A 50 0.21 7.60 -2.94
N GLY A 51 1.42 8.00 -3.37
CA GLY A 51 1.65 8.83 -4.54
C GLY A 51 1.17 8.16 -5.83
N SER A 52 1.57 6.90 -6.04
CA SER A 52 1.14 6.09 -7.18
C SER A 52 -0.37 5.91 -7.21
N LEU A 53 -0.99 5.62 -6.06
CA LEU A 53 -2.43 5.51 -5.95
C LEU A 53 -3.12 6.83 -6.31
N LYS A 54 -2.69 7.96 -5.73
CA LYS A 54 -3.26 9.29 -6.06
C LYS A 54 -3.15 9.61 -7.55
N SER A 55 -2.03 9.26 -8.17
CA SER A 55 -1.83 9.44 -9.62
C SER A 55 -2.81 8.59 -10.44
N GLY A 56 -2.91 7.30 -10.14
CA GLY A 56 -3.85 6.39 -10.80
C GLY A 56 -5.31 6.83 -10.63
N LEU A 57 -5.68 7.26 -9.43
CA LEU A 57 -7.01 7.83 -9.15
C LEU A 57 -7.32 9.02 -10.04
N LYS A 58 -6.37 9.96 -10.22
CA LYS A 58 -6.56 11.14 -11.07
C LYS A 58 -6.73 10.79 -12.54
N ILE A 59 -6.05 9.74 -13.01
CA ILE A 59 -6.20 9.25 -14.38
C ILE A 59 -7.60 8.66 -14.59
N VAL A 60 -8.06 7.80 -13.68
CA VAL A 60 -9.39 7.19 -13.76
C VAL A 60 -10.50 8.23 -13.61
N GLU A 61 -10.34 9.18 -12.68
CA GLU A 61 -11.24 10.32 -12.51
C GLU A 61 -11.31 11.17 -13.78
N GLY A 62 -10.16 11.47 -14.40
CA GLY A 62 -10.10 12.18 -15.68
C GLY A 62 -10.85 11.45 -16.80
N LYS A 63 -10.69 10.13 -16.89
CA LYS A 63 -11.43 9.29 -17.85
C LYS A 63 -12.93 9.31 -17.58
N ALA A 64 -13.34 9.27 -16.31
CA ALA A 64 -14.75 9.35 -15.93
C ALA A 64 -15.35 10.72 -16.26
N ILE A 65 -14.59 11.81 -16.08
CA ILE A 65 -15.02 13.17 -16.47
C ILE A 65 -15.20 13.25 -17.99
N ILE A 66 -14.24 12.74 -18.77
CA ILE A 66 -14.32 12.73 -20.24
C ILE A 66 -15.53 11.91 -20.72
N ALA A 67 -15.81 10.79 -20.07
CA ALA A 67 -16.98 9.97 -20.35
C ALA A 67 -18.31 10.56 -19.84
N GLY A 68 -18.28 11.67 -19.08
CA GLY A 68 -19.46 12.27 -18.46
C GLY A 68 -20.07 11.45 -17.32
N LEU A 69 -19.28 10.54 -16.74
CA LEU A 69 -19.70 9.57 -15.72
C LEU A 69 -19.14 9.88 -14.33
N ASN A 70 -18.45 11.01 -14.14
CA ASN A 70 -17.92 11.42 -12.84
C ASN A 70 -19.02 11.78 -11.81
N THR A 71 -20.27 11.96 -12.25
CA THR A 71 -21.43 12.17 -11.38
C THR A 71 -22.29 10.92 -11.23
N ALA A 72 -21.96 9.82 -11.94
CA ALA A 72 -22.69 8.58 -11.84
C ALA A 72 -22.38 7.89 -10.52
N ALA A 73 -23.43 7.47 -9.81
CA ALA A 73 -23.30 6.63 -8.61
C ALA A 73 -22.70 5.24 -8.91
N LEU A 74 -22.67 4.82 -10.18
CA LEU A 74 -21.96 3.64 -10.59
C LEU A 74 -21.55 3.75 -12.07
N SER A 75 -20.28 3.50 -12.34
CA SER A 75 -19.71 3.32 -13.68
C SER A 75 -18.63 2.25 -13.64
N CYS A 76 -18.17 1.78 -14.78
CA CYS A 76 -17.17 0.72 -14.86
C CYS A 76 -15.94 1.23 -15.60
N PHE A 77 -14.75 1.03 -15.03
CA PHE A 77 -13.50 1.18 -15.75
C PHE A 77 -13.12 -0.16 -16.37
N ASP A 78 -13.07 -0.21 -17.69
CA ASP A 78 -12.64 -1.40 -18.43
C ASP A 78 -11.14 -1.30 -18.75
N THR A 79 -10.35 -2.17 -18.13
CA THR A 79 -8.90 -2.23 -18.34
C THR A 79 -8.52 -2.76 -19.73
N ALA A 80 -9.40 -3.52 -20.41
CA ALA A 80 -9.14 -4.01 -21.77
C ALA A 80 -9.21 -2.88 -22.81
N THR A 81 -10.21 -2.02 -22.67
CA THR A 81 -10.42 -0.87 -23.57
C THR A 81 -9.87 0.45 -23.02
N ASN A 82 -9.35 0.43 -21.80
CA ASN A 82 -8.84 1.59 -21.07
C ASN A 82 -9.84 2.77 -21.04
N SER A 83 -11.12 2.46 -20.84
CA SER A 83 -12.22 3.42 -20.93
C SER A 83 -13.14 3.32 -19.71
N VAL A 84 -13.86 4.40 -19.42
CA VAL A 84 -14.95 4.40 -18.44
C VAL A 84 -16.26 4.30 -19.18
N ILE A 85 -17.05 3.29 -18.85
CA ILE A 85 -18.35 2.99 -19.46
C ILE A 85 -19.46 3.08 -18.41
N ALA A 86 -20.67 3.37 -18.87
CA ALA A 86 -21.84 3.39 -18.00
C ALA A 86 -22.11 1.97 -17.49
N ALA A 87 -22.48 1.85 -16.21
CA ALA A 87 -22.89 0.57 -15.65
C ALA A 87 -24.19 0.11 -16.33
N THR A 88 -24.21 -1.10 -16.87
CA THR A 88 -25.38 -1.67 -17.56
C THR A 88 -26.19 -2.51 -16.57
N GLY A 89 -27.51 -2.32 -16.56
CA GLY A 89 -28.39 -2.88 -15.54
C GLY A 89 -28.62 -4.38 -15.66
N THR A 90 -27.88 -5.16 -14.89
CA THR A 90 -28.33 -6.25 -13.99
C THR A 90 -27.19 -6.49 -13.01
N THR A 91 -27.48 -6.59 -11.71
CA THR A 91 -26.44 -6.74 -10.66
C THR A 91 -25.58 -8.00 -10.85
N PRO A 92 -24.24 -7.91 -10.79
CA PRO A 92 -23.44 -6.69 -10.63
C PRO A 92 -23.40 -5.87 -11.94
N ALA A 93 -23.65 -4.57 -11.85
CA ALA A 93 -23.77 -3.69 -13.03
C ALA A 93 -22.44 -3.39 -13.75
N CYS A 94 -21.33 -3.86 -13.16
CA CYS A 94 -20.04 -4.06 -13.82
C CYS A 94 -19.74 -5.56 -13.76
N ASP A 95 -19.20 -6.12 -14.84
CA ASP A 95 -18.77 -7.52 -14.81
C ASP A 95 -17.57 -7.66 -13.87
N THR A 96 -17.80 -8.19 -12.68
CA THR A 96 -16.76 -8.48 -11.68
C THR A 96 -16.47 -9.97 -11.59
N ALA A 97 -16.83 -10.75 -12.61
CA ALA A 97 -16.50 -12.17 -12.64
C ALA A 97 -14.98 -12.37 -12.65
N THR A 98 -14.52 -13.52 -12.14
CA THR A 98 -13.09 -13.87 -12.17
C THR A 98 -12.57 -13.86 -13.61
N GLY A 99 -11.58 -13.01 -13.89
CA GLY A 99 -11.04 -12.81 -15.24
C GLY A 99 -11.70 -11.67 -16.04
N SER A 100 -12.68 -10.97 -15.46
CA SER A 100 -13.20 -9.75 -16.06
C SER A 100 -12.21 -8.59 -15.94
N THR A 101 -12.23 -7.73 -16.95
CA THR A 101 -11.36 -6.55 -17.06
C THR A 101 -12.00 -5.30 -16.48
N GLN A 102 -13.24 -5.40 -15.99
CA GLN A 102 -14.00 -4.28 -15.49
C GLN A 102 -13.87 -4.09 -13.98
N VAL A 103 -13.77 -2.83 -13.59
CA VAL A 103 -13.59 -2.35 -12.23
C VAL A 103 -14.70 -1.36 -11.92
N ALA A 104 -15.40 -1.55 -10.80
CA ALA A 104 -16.45 -0.62 -10.39
C ALA A 104 -15.87 0.72 -9.95
N LEU A 105 -16.50 1.80 -10.38
CA LEU A 105 -16.24 3.18 -9.96
C LEU A 105 -17.50 3.79 -9.34
N ASN A 106 -17.31 4.54 -8.26
CA ASN A 106 -18.31 5.41 -7.65
C ASN A 106 -17.90 6.88 -7.85
N PHE A 107 -18.76 7.67 -8.51
CA PHE A 107 -18.53 9.10 -8.80
C PHE A 107 -17.15 9.37 -9.42
N GLY A 108 -16.74 8.53 -10.39
CA GLY A 108 -15.45 8.64 -11.07
C GLY A 108 -14.22 8.20 -10.28
N SER A 109 -14.40 7.74 -9.03
CA SER A 109 -13.34 7.14 -8.21
C SER A 109 -13.58 5.63 -8.04
N PRO A 110 -12.56 4.83 -7.74
CA PRO A 110 -12.72 3.38 -7.52
C PRO A 110 -13.70 3.05 -6.41
N ALA A 111 -14.55 2.06 -6.65
CA ALA A 111 -15.50 1.59 -5.65
C ALA A 111 -14.79 0.92 -4.46
N MET A 112 -15.56 0.63 -3.42
CA MET A 112 -15.11 -0.01 -2.19
C MET A 112 -14.88 -1.52 -2.40
N SER A 113 -13.90 -1.87 -3.24
CA SER A 113 -13.45 -3.24 -3.49
C SER A 113 -11.93 -3.27 -3.61
N VAL A 114 -11.32 -4.34 -3.06
CA VAL A 114 -9.87 -4.58 -3.20
C VAL A 114 -9.46 -4.69 -4.67
N ASP A 115 -10.30 -5.31 -5.51
CA ASP A 115 -9.99 -5.48 -6.94
C ASP A 115 -9.97 -4.13 -7.65
N SER A 116 -10.85 -3.21 -7.23
CA SER A 116 -10.92 -1.88 -7.82
C SER A 116 -9.69 -1.03 -7.53
N VAL A 117 -9.11 -1.16 -6.33
CA VAL A 117 -7.89 -0.44 -5.96
C VAL A 117 -6.65 -1.10 -6.56
N ARG A 118 -6.59 -2.44 -6.59
CA ARG A 118 -5.48 -3.19 -7.19
C ARG A 118 -5.35 -3.01 -8.69
N ALA A 119 -6.46 -2.76 -9.39
CA ALA A 119 -6.43 -2.51 -10.82
C ALA A 119 -5.82 -1.15 -11.22
N ILE A 120 -5.68 -0.22 -10.27
CA ILE A 120 -5.30 1.18 -10.55
C ILE A 120 -3.87 1.47 -10.12
N ALA A 121 -3.44 0.81 -9.07
CA ALA A 121 -2.05 0.75 -8.70
C ALA A 121 -1.63 -0.71 -8.84
N GLU A 122 -0.86 -1.00 -9.88
CA GLU A 122 -0.20 -2.28 -10.10
C GLU A 122 0.80 -2.53 -8.95
N PHE A 123 0.27 -2.92 -7.80
CA PHE A 123 1.09 -3.20 -6.63
C PHE A 123 1.92 -4.45 -6.92
N THR A 124 3.24 -4.31 -6.82
CA THR A 124 4.19 -5.41 -6.94
C THR A 124 4.65 -5.83 -5.56
N GLY A 125 5.01 -7.11 -5.40
CA GLY A 125 5.51 -7.65 -4.12
C GLY A 125 4.42 -7.94 -3.07
N ASP A 126 4.81 -7.94 -1.80
CA ASP A 126 3.99 -8.35 -0.65
C ASP A 126 2.99 -7.28 -0.16
N ILE A 127 2.74 -6.23 -0.94
CA ILE A 127 1.81 -5.15 -0.57
C ILE A 127 0.42 -5.74 -0.29
N ALA A 128 -0.05 -5.53 0.94
CA ALA A 128 -1.38 -5.97 1.36
C ALA A 128 -2.41 -4.87 1.06
N VAL A 129 -3.51 -5.27 0.43
CA VAL A 129 -4.70 -4.43 0.19
C VAL A 129 -5.88 -5.09 0.90
N VAL A 130 -6.41 -4.44 1.92
CA VAL A 130 -7.41 -5.03 2.84
C VAL A 130 -8.60 -4.10 2.97
N LEU A 131 -9.81 -4.66 2.92
CA LEU A 131 -11.03 -3.94 3.27
C LEU A 131 -11.15 -3.85 4.79
N VAL A 132 -11.32 -2.63 5.30
CA VAL A 132 -11.56 -2.39 6.73
C VAL A 132 -13.03 -2.03 6.93
N PRO A 133 -13.78 -2.85 7.70
CA PRO A 133 -15.17 -2.58 7.96
C PRO A 133 -15.39 -1.47 8.99
N ALA A 134 -16.41 -0.64 8.76
CA ALA A 134 -16.92 0.38 9.68
C ALA A 134 -17.52 -0.25 10.94
N THR A 135 -18.15 -1.42 10.76
CA THR A 135 -18.80 -2.22 11.80
C THR A 135 -18.35 -3.67 11.65
N PRO A 136 -17.99 -4.37 12.73
CA PRO A 136 -17.72 -5.81 12.67
C PRO A 136 -18.90 -6.56 12.06
N GLU A 137 -18.61 -7.67 11.39
CA GLU A 137 -19.64 -8.65 11.02
C GLU A 137 -20.29 -9.17 12.31
N ASP A 138 -21.61 -9.00 12.45
CA ASP A 138 -22.34 -9.50 13.61
C ASP A 138 -23.19 -10.71 13.21
N ASN A 139 -22.58 -11.88 13.38
CA ASN A 139 -23.20 -13.18 13.14
C ASN A 139 -24.09 -13.66 14.30
N THR A 140 -24.21 -12.86 15.36
CA THR A 140 -25.05 -13.21 16.53
C THR A 140 -26.49 -12.74 16.38
N VAL A 141 -26.77 -11.82 15.45
CA VAL A 141 -28.12 -11.34 15.12
C VAL A 141 -28.71 -12.11 13.93
N THR A 142 -30.04 -12.23 13.87
CA THR A 142 -30.74 -12.87 12.75
C THR A 142 -31.76 -11.90 12.13
N PRO A 143 -31.63 -11.52 10.85
CA PRO A 143 -30.57 -11.93 9.91
C PRO A 143 -29.18 -11.38 10.30
N PRO A 144 -28.08 -12.10 9.97
CA PRO A 144 -26.72 -11.63 10.21
C PRO A 144 -26.49 -10.25 9.60
N VAL A 145 -25.84 -9.38 10.36
CA VAL A 145 -25.49 -8.04 9.87
C VAL A 145 -24.15 -8.13 9.15
N ALA A 146 -24.18 -8.06 7.82
CA ALA A 146 -22.97 -8.03 7.02
C ALA A 146 -22.12 -6.80 7.37
N ALA A 147 -20.80 -7.00 7.43
CA ALA A 147 -19.87 -5.91 7.68
C ALA A 147 -20.01 -4.84 6.59
N VAL A 148 -20.22 -3.57 7.00
CA VAL A 148 -20.24 -2.44 6.07
C VAL A 148 -18.79 -1.96 5.90
N PRO A 149 -18.18 -2.05 4.70
CA PRO A 149 -16.83 -1.55 4.51
C PRO A 149 -16.79 -0.01 4.70
N ALA A 150 -15.74 0.52 5.35
CA ALA A 150 -15.54 1.96 5.55
C ALA A 150 -14.37 2.50 4.73
N SER A 151 -13.29 1.73 4.62
CA SER A 151 -12.09 2.14 3.92
C SER A 151 -11.30 0.93 3.42
N ILE A 152 -10.37 1.18 2.52
CA ILE A 152 -9.39 0.20 2.04
C ILE A 152 -8.04 0.62 2.59
N VAL A 153 -7.36 -0.33 3.23
CA VAL A 153 -6.02 -0.17 3.75
C VAL A 153 -5.03 -0.78 2.77
N ILE A 154 -4.00 -0.02 2.42
CA ILE A 154 -2.82 -0.50 1.72
C ILE A 154 -1.62 -0.43 2.66
N ALA A 155 -0.92 -1.53 2.85
CA ALA A 155 0.25 -1.61 3.73
C ALA A 155 1.36 -2.45 3.09
N ASN A 156 2.57 -2.39 3.65
CA ASN A 156 3.72 -3.13 3.12
C ASN A 156 3.54 -4.65 3.16
N ASN A 157 2.73 -5.15 4.10
CA ASN A 157 2.40 -6.57 4.27
C ASN A 157 1.11 -6.73 5.10
N ALA A 158 0.63 -7.98 5.24
CA ALA A 158 -0.60 -8.29 5.98
C ALA A 158 -0.53 -7.94 7.48
N THR A 159 0.65 -8.04 8.09
CA THR A 159 0.87 -7.66 9.50
C THR A 159 0.75 -6.15 9.72
N ASP A 160 1.33 -5.34 8.82
CA ASP A 160 1.24 -3.88 8.86
C ASP A 160 -0.19 -3.41 8.54
N ALA A 161 -0.93 -4.14 7.69
CA ALA A 161 -2.34 -3.86 7.41
C ALA A 161 -3.25 -4.07 8.64
N ALA A 162 -2.89 -5.01 9.52
CA ALA A 162 -3.59 -5.26 10.78
C ALA A 162 -3.16 -4.31 11.92
N ALA A 163 -2.04 -3.61 11.77
CA ALA A 163 -1.48 -2.73 12.80
C ALA A 163 -2.09 -1.33 12.77
N THR A 164 -2.13 -0.68 13.95
CA THR A 164 -2.55 0.72 14.07
C THR A 164 -1.37 1.65 13.84
N GLY A 165 -0.98 1.80 12.58
CA GLY A 165 0.00 2.74 12.05
C GLY A 165 0.92 2.03 11.06
N CYS A 166 1.49 2.77 10.10
CA CYS A 166 2.18 2.24 8.91
C CYS A 166 1.27 1.71 7.79
N ARG A 167 0.29 2.52 7.37
CA ARG A 167 -0.60 2.18 6.28
C ARG A 167 -1.10 3.40 5.51
N VAL A 168 -1.55 3.16 4.29
CA VAL A 168 -2.31 4.11 3.47
C VAL A 168 -3.79 3.75 3.59
N VAL A 169 -4.63 4.72 3.89
CA VAL A 169 -6.08 4.55 3.97
C VAL A 169 -6.73 5.26 2.78
N TYR A 170 -7.40 4.48 1.94
CA TYR A 170 -8.24 4.93 0.85
C TYR A 170 -9.72 4.86 1.25
N THR A 171 -10.42 5.96 1.08
CA THR A 171 -11.88 6.01 1.22
C THR A 171 -12.46 6.46 -0.11
N PRO A 172 -13.36 5.67 -0.74
CA PRO A 172 -13.94 6.02 -2.03
C PRO A 172 -14.90 7.20 -1.92
N ALA A 173 -15.19 7.85 -3.04
CA ALA A 173 -16.21 8.90 -3.07
C ALA A 173 -17.59 8.30 -2.74
N THR A 174 -18.39 9.02 -1.97
CA THR A 174 -19.76 8.60 -1.60
C THR A 174 -20.84 9.52 -2.20
N ALA A 175 -20.44 10.68 -2.72
CA ALA A 175 -21.29 11.63 -3.41
C ALA A 175 -20.44 12.52 -4.33
N THR A 176 -21.07 13.26 -5.22
CA THR A 176 -20.40 14.29 -6.04
C THR A 176 -19.75 15.41 -5.21
N THR A 177 -20.20 15.58 -3.96
CA THR A 177 -19.66 16.57 -3.00
C THR A 177 -18.68 15.97 -2.00
N THR A 178 -18.50 14.65 -1.99
CA THR A 178 -17.66 13.93 -1.03
C THR A 178 -16.65 13.09 -1.81
N PRO A 179 -15.52 13.69 -2.23
CA PRO A 179 -14.54 13.04 -3.09
C PRO A 179 -13.78 11.94 -2.35
N ALA A 180 -13.17 11.04 -3.11
CA ALA A 180 -12.32 10.01 -2.55
C ALA A 180 -11.08 10.61 -1.86
N THR A 181 -10.66 10.00 -0.76
CA THR A 181 -9.52 10.45 0.04
C THR A 181 -8.45 9.37 0.12
N VAL A 182 -7.18 9.76 -0.01
CA VAL A 182 -6.02 8.91 0.26
C VAL A 182 -5.19 9.58 1.36
N THR A 183 -5.09 8.92 2.50
CA THR A 183 -4.35 9.39 3.67
C THR A 183 -3.23 8.41 4.01
N VAL A 184 -2.09 8.92 4.47
CA VAL A 184 -0.96 8.10 4.93
C VAL A 184 -0.91 8.20 6.45
N ASP A 185 -1.02 7.07 7.13
CA ASP A 185 -0.82 6.93 8.56
C ASP A 185 0.54 6.27 8.79
N ALA A 186 1.57 7.09 9.01
CA ALA A 186 2.95 6.64 9.24
C ALA A 186 3.30 6.50 10.73
N GLY A 187 2.32 6.51 11.64
CA GLY A 187 2.57 6.70 13.08
C GLY A 187 3.40 5.63 13.80
N THR A 188 3.46 4.39 13.28
CA THR A 188 4.14 3.26 13.95
C THR A 188 4.90 2.35 12.99
N CYS A 189 5.48 2.88 11.91
CA CYS A 189 6.35 2.10 11.03
C CYS A 189 7.64 1.72 11.77
N ASN A 190 7.71 0.52 12.35
CA ASN A 190 8.93 -0.06 12.93
C ASN A 190 9.13 -1.49 12.44
#